data_AF-A0A815GRR5-F1
#
_entry.id   AF-A0A815GRR5-F1
#
_cell.length_a   1.000
_cell.length_b   1.000
_cell.length_c   1.000
_cell.angle_alpha   90.00
_cell.angle_beta   90.00
_cell.angle_gamma   90.00
#
_symmetry.space_group_name_H-M   'P 1'
#
loop_
_entity.id
_entity.type
_entity.pdbx_description
1 polymer ?
#
loop_
_entity_poly.entity_id
_entity_poly.type
_entity_poly.pdbx_seq_one_letter_code
_entity_poly.pdbx_strand_id
1 'polypeptide(L)'
;MEIVYTVDVKMKNDGEAFKHILKMDVSCLNILSFSSSYLFPINQKYSQETSSSSQEHRTTKSSFCVYICPLEQPWNFTLITTSSLPVIQLVWNLDGTHLLICNEAGLCQIFKMK
;
A
#
# COMPACT_ATOMS: atom_id res chain seq x y z
N MET A 1 8.64 -12.76 -1.08
CA MET A 1 9.32 -11.69 -0.34
C MET A 1 9.30 -12.03 1.13
N GLU A 2 10.27 -11.57 1.90
CA GLU A 2 10.29 -11.79 3.36
C GLU A 2 10.48 -10.45 4.07
N ILE A 3 9.90 -10.33 5.27
CA ILE A 3 10.15 -9.20 6.16
C ILE A 3 11.45 -9.52 6.89
N VAL A 4 12.47 -8.69 6.69
CA VAL A 4 13.79 -8.89 7.30
C VAL A 4 13.98 -8.04 8.57
N TYR A 5 13.16 -7.00 8.74
CA TYR A 5 13.23 -6.12 9.89
C TYR A 5 11.86 -5.51 10.19
N THR A 6 11.56 -5.30 11.47
CA THR A 6 10.34 -4.63 11.94
C THR A 6 10.68 -3.76 13.15
N VAL A 7 10.20 -2.52 13.13
CA VAL A 7 10.29 -1.58 14.24
C VAL A 7 8.91 -1.01 14.49
N ASP A 8 8.52 -0.96 15.76
CA ASP A 8 7.35 -0.23 16.22
C ASP A 8 7.82 1.05 16.90
N VAL A 9 7.72 2.18 16.18
CA VAL A 9 8.04 3.49 16.71
C VAL A 9 6.76 4.09 17.27
N LYS A 10 6.70 4.30 18.59
CA LYS A 10 5.59 5.03 19.20
C LYS A 10 5.60 6.49 18.74
N MET A 11 4.88 6.78 17.66
CA MET A 11 4.62 8.14 17.24
C MET A 11 3.70 8.80 18.26
N LYS A 12 4.08 9.98 18.76
CA LYS A 12 3.14 10.82 19.50
C LYS A 12 2.13 11.33 18.48
N ASN A 13 0.86 11.02 18.70
CA ASN A 13 -0.25 11.44 17.84
C ASN A 13 -0.42 12.97 17.90
N ASP A 14 0.42 13.71 17.17
CA ASP A 14 0.04 15.04 16.73
C ASP A 14 -0.89 14.82 15.54
N GLY A 15 -2.19 14.84 15.84
CA GLY A 15 -3.29 14.43 14.96
C GLY A 15 -3.50 15.32 13.74
N GLU A 16 -2.48 15.48 12.91
CA GLU A 16 -2.68 15.89 11.52
C GLU A 16 -3.20 14.67 10.76
N ALA A 17 -4.49 14.70 10.43
CA ALA A 17 -5.08 13.72 9.53
C ALA A 17 -4.24 13.69 8.25
N PHE A 18 -3.50 12.61 8.01
CA PHE A 18 -2.82 12.44 6.73
C PHE A 18 -3.92 12.31 5.68
N LYS A 19 -4.15 13.41 4.96
CA LYS A 19 -4.92 13.40 3.71
C LYS A 19 -4.39 12.22 2.91
N HIS A 20 -5.27 11.39 2.35
CA HIS A 20 -4.94 10.21 1.55
C HIS A 20 -4.02 10.59 0.37
N ILE A 21 -2.73 10.77 0.65
CA ILE A 21 -1.70 11.08 -0.31
C ILE A 21 -1.23 9.73 -0.79
N LEU A 22 -1.47 9.46 -2.06
CA LEU A 22 -0.91 8.32 -2.73
C LEU A 22 0.61 8.38 -2.60
N LYS A 23 1.21 7.40 -1.91
CA LYS A 23 2.66 7.28 -1.76
C LYS A 23 3.20 6.46 -2.91
N MET A 24 4.29 6.95 -3.49
CA MET A 24 5.00 6.31 -4.59
C MET A 24 6.50 6.47 -4.37
N ASP A 25 7.26 5.44 -4.72
CA ASP A 25 8.71 5.53 -4.79
C ASP A 25 9.26 4.52 -5.82
N VAL A 26 10.34 4.88 -6.50
CA VAL A 26 10.93 4.10 -7.60
C VAL A 26 12.35 3.66 -7.23
N SER A 27 12.62 2.36 -7.32
CA SER A 27 13.96 1.82 -7.11
C SER A 27 14.88 2.06 -8.31
N CYS A 28 16.19 1.95 -8.09
CA CYS A 28 17.19 1.95 -9.17
C CYS A 28 17.06 0.74 -10.12
N LEU A 29 16.26 -0.27 -9.78
CA LEU A 29 15.94 -1.41 -10.63
C LEU A 29 14.69 -1.16 -11.50
N ASN A 30 14.23 0.10 -11.59
CA ASN A 30 13.02 0.50 -12.30
C ASN A 30 11.74 -0.21 -11.78
N ILE A 31 11.70 -0.53 -10.49
CA ILE A 31 10.51 -1.06 -9.82
C ILE A 31 9.83 0.09 -9.09
N LEU A 32 8.57 0.38 -9.45
CA LEU A 32 7.70 1.32 -8.76
C LEU A 32 7.04 0.62 -7.58
N SER A 33 7.09 1.23 -6.40
CA SER A 33 6.27 0.90 -5.25
C SER A 33 5.20 1.96 -5.08
N PHE A 34 3.99 1.55 -4.70
CA PHE A 34 2.91 2.50 -4.43
C PHE A 34 1.87 1.95 -3.46
N SER A 35 1.25 2.85 -2.69
CA SER A 35 0.18 2.51 -1.75
C SER A 35 -1.16 3.00 -2.25
N SER A 36 -2.19 2.14 -2.18
CA SER A 36 -3.58 2.54 -2.44
C SER A 36 -4.53 1.89 -1.45
N SER A 37 -5.59 2.60 -1.09
CA SER A 37 -6.70 2.04 -0.31
C SER A 37 -7.65 1.19 -1.16
N TYR A 38 -7.59 1.30 -2.50
CA TYR A 38 -8.45 0.57 -3.44
C TYR A 38 -7.76 0.42 -4.80
N LEU A 39 -7.29 -0.78 -5.14
CA LEU A 39 -7.07 -1.18 -6.53
C LEU A 39 -7.90 -2.43 -6.78
N PHE A 40 -9.00 -2.27 -7.51
CA PHE A 40 -9.69 -3.42 -8.09
C PHE A 40 -8.97 -3.81 -9.38
N PRO A 41 -8.76 -5.11 -9.64
CA PRO A 41 -8.32 -5.53 -10.97
C PRO A 41 -9.39 -5.09 -11.98
N ILE A 42 -8.96 -4.29 -12.97
CA ILE A 42 -9.81 -3.66 -14.01
C ILE A 42 -10.65 -4.69 -14.79
N ASN A 43 -10.34 -5.98 -14.69
CA ASN A 43 -11.04 -7.08 -15.39
C ASN A 43 -12.16 -7.78 -14.59
N GLN A 44 -12.57 -7.30 -13.42
CA GLN A 44 -13.85 -7.75 -12.86
C GLN A 44 -14.98 -7.06 -13.62
N LYS A 45 -15.61 -7.82 -14.53
CA LYS A 45 -16.84 -7.43 -15.24
C LYS A 45 -17.78 -6.74 -14.25
N TYR A 46 -18.14 -5.50 -14.57
CA TYR A 46 -19.29 -4.83 -13.97
C TYR A 46 -20.54 -5.68 -14.26
N SER A 47 -20.88 -6.58 -13.35
CA SER A 47 -22.25 -7.06 -13.24
C SER A 47 -23.03 -5.93 -12.57
N GLN A 48 -23.60 -5.04 -13.40
CA GLN A 48 -24.72 -4.22 -12.99
C GLN A 48 -25.88 -5.16 -12.64
N GLU A 49 -26.03 -5.47 -11.36
CA GLU A 49 -27.33 -5.89 -10.83
C GLU A 49 -28.04 -4.64 -10.31
N THR A 50 -28.95 -4.17 -11.15
CA THR A 50 -30.04 -3.29 -10.73
C THR A 50 -30.88 -4.00 -9.66
N SER A 51 -30.87 -3.52 -8.43
CA SER A 51 -32.09 -3.41 -7.62
C SER A 51 -31.86 -2.64 -6.32
N SER A 52 -32.79 -1.73 -6.09
CA SER A 52 -33.02 -0.96 -4.89
C SER A 52 -33.02 -1.80 -3.61
N SER A 53 -32.12 -1.51 -2.67
CA SER A 53 -32.37 -1.70 -1.25
C SER A 53 -31.39 -0.86 -0.43
N SER A 54 -31.93 -0.21 0.60
CA SER A 54 -31.24 0.58 1.61
C SER A 54 -30.05 -0.20 2.17
N GLN A 55 -28.82 0.16 1.78
CA GLN A 55 -27.63 -0.43 2.37
C GLN A 55 -27.08 0.49 3.44
N GLU A 56 -27.29 0.02 4.67
CA GLU A 56 -26.61 0.41 5.89
C GLU A 56 -25.13 0.75 5.63
N HIS A 57 -24.66 1.81 6.29
CA HIS A 57 -23.25 2.14 6.45
C HIS A 57 -22.49 0.95 7.04
N ARG A 58 -22.08 0.00 6.20
CA ARG A 58 -20.96 -0.88 6.50
C ARG A 58 -19.73 0.01 6.51
N THR A 59 -19.24 0.33 7.70
CA THR A 59 -17.89 0.84 7.91
C THR A 59 -16.91 -0.26 7.49
N THR A 60 -16.70 -0.42 6.19
CA THR A 60 -15.66 -1.28 5.64
C THR A 60 -14.33 -0.69 6.11
N LYS A 61 -13.64 -1.37 7.03
CA LYS A 61 -12.29 -1.00 7.46
C LYS A 61 -11.44 -0.81 6.21
N SER A 62 -11.09 0.44 5.89
CA SER A 62 -10.23 0.76 4.77
C SER A 62 -8.89 0.06 4.99
N SER A 63 -8.52 -0.82 4.06
CA SER A 63 -7.23 -1.50 4.06
C SER A 63 -6.33 -0.81 3.05
N PHE A 64 -5.11 -0.50 3.44
CA PHE A 64 -4.10 0.12 2.59
C PHE A 64 -3.17 -0.98 2.07
N CYS A 65 -3.17 -1.16 0.77
CA CYS A 65 -2.35 -2.15 0.10
C CYS A 65 -1.11 -1.47 -0.47
N VAL A 66 0.05 -2.11 -0.32
CA VAL A 66 1.28 -1.71 -0.99
C VAL A 66 1.55 -2.68 -2.12
N TYR A 67 1.72 -2.13 -3.32
CA TYR A 67 2.03 -2.87 -4.53
C TYR A 67 3.40 -2.49 -5.05
N ILE A 68 4.00 -3.40 -5.83
CA ILE A 68 5.15 -3.08 -6.68
C ILE A 68 4.87 -3.50 -8.12
N CYS A 69 5.45 -2.81 -9.10
CA CYS A 69 5.48 -3.26 -10.49
C CYS A 69 6.76 -2.78 -11.21
N PRO A 70 7.26 -3.50 -12.21
CA PRO A 70 8.26 -2.97 -13.13
C PRO A 70 7.68 -1.77 -13.90
N LEU A 71 8.45 -0.69 -14.07
CA LEU A 71 8.02 0.50 -14.82
C LEU A 71 7.72 0.20 -16.29
N GLU A 72 8.40 -0.78 -16.87
CA GLU A 72 8.17 -1.23 -18.25
C GLU A 72 6.87 -2.04 -18.40
N GLN A 73 6.36 -2.60 -17.29
CA GLN A 73 5.16 -3.43 -17.26
C GLN A 73 4.27 -3.03 -16.07
N PRO A 74 3.73 -1.80 -16.04
CA PRO A 74 3.02 -1.28 -14.87
C PRO A 74 1.73 -2.05 -14.54
N TRP A 75 1.20 -2.82 -15.50
CA TRP A 75 0.07 -3.74 -15.30
C TRP A 75 0.45 -5.04 -14.57
N ASN A 76 1.75 -5.40 -14.51
CA ASN A 76 2.24 -6.59 -13.83
C ASN A 76 2.64 -6.24 -12.38
N PHE A 77 1.64 -5.96 -11.55
CA PHE A 77 1.85 -5.59 -10.16
C PHE A 77 1.71 -6.77 -9.20
N THR A 78 2.51 -6.74 -8.13
CA THR A 78 2.50 -7.72 -7.04
C THR A 78 2.11 -7.01 -5.74
N LEU A 79 1.16 -7.59 -5.00
CA LEU A 79 0.82 -7.13 -3.65
C LEU A 79 1.93 -7.54 -2.67
N ILE A 80 2.51 -6.56 -1.98
CA ILE A 80 3.57 -6.77 -0.98
C ILE A 80 2.98 -7.03 0.40
N THR A 81 2.10 -6.12 0.84
CA THR A 81 1.52 -6.16 2.17
C THR A 81 0.21 -5.37 2.23
N THR A 82 -0.58 -5.66 3.25
CA THR A 82 -1.79 -4.94 3.59
C THR A 82 -1.66 -4.37 5.00
N SER A 83 -2.06 -3.12 5.16
CA SER A 83 -2.07 -2.40 6.43
C SER A 83 -3.49 -1.97 6.74
N SER A 84 -3.91 -2.14 7.98
CA SER A 84 -5.19 -1.58 8.48
C SER A 84 -5.13 -0.07 8.68
N LEU A 85 -3.95 0.52 8.59
CA LEU A 85 -3.67 1.95 8.77
C LEU A 85 -3.02 2.55 7.52
N PRO A 86 -3.20 3.86 7.26
CA PRO A 86 -2.58 4.53 6.13
C PRO A 86 -1.07 4.32 6.09
N VAL A 87 -0.56 4.05 4.88
CA VAL A 87 0.88 3.98 4.61
C VAL A 87 1.39 5.39 4.42
N ILE A 88 2.33 5.80 5.26
CA ILE A 88 2.87 7.16 5.27
C ILE A 88 4.21 7.27 4.53
N GLN A 89 4.92 6.16 4.37
CA GLN A 89 6.24 6.12 3.78
C GLN A 89 6.49 4.82 3.00
N LEU A 90 7.06 4.98 1.80
CA LEU A 90 7.63 3.94 0.96
C LEU A 90 9.01 4.44 0.54
N VAL A 91 10.06 3.67 0.83
CA VAL A 91 11.44 4.04 0.46
C VAL A 91 12.21 2.82 0.04
N TRP A 92 12.75 2.84 -1.17
CA TRP A 92 13.71 1.84 -1.62
C TRP A 92 15.11 2.13 -1.06
N ASN A 93 15.85 1.07 -0.76
CA ASN A 93 17.27 1.20 -0.50
C ASN A 93 18.05 1.45 -1.82
N LEU A 94 19.32 1.83 -1.69
CA LEU A 94 20.16 2.27 -2.82
C LEU A 94 20.35 1.22 -3.91
N ASP A 95 20.33 -0.07 -3.56
CA ASP A 95 20.47 -1.17 -4.53
C ASP A 95 19.12 -1.69 -5.07
N GLY A 96 17.99 -1.15 -4.58
CA GLY A 96 16.65 -1.52 -4.99
C GLY A 96 16.18 -2.90 -4.52
N THR A 97 16.92 -3.59 -3.67
CA THR A 97 16.58 -4.93 -3.17
C THR A 97 15.75 -4.93 -1.90
N HIS A 98 15.63 -3.79 -1.22
CA HIS A 98 14.84 -3.64 0.00
C HIS A 98 13.88 -2.46 -0.08
N LEU A 99 12.67 -2.66 0.42
CA LEU A 99 11.63 -1.62 0.53
C LEU A 99 11.27 -1.42 2.00
N LEU A 100 11.45 -0.20 2.50
CA LEU A 100 10.90 0.25 3.77
C LEU A 100 9.45 0.69 3.58
N ILE A 101 8.57 0.19 4.42
CA ILE A 101 7.15 0.54 4.48
C ILE A 101 6.84 0.99 5.91
N CYS A 102 6.30 2.20 6.09
CA CYS A 102 5.82 2.66 7.40
C CYS A 102 4.34 3.09 7.34
N ASN A 103 3.59 2.79 8.40
CA ASN A 103 2.21 3.23 8.57
C ASN A 103 2.05 4.29 9.67
N GLU A 104 0.85 4.86 9.80
CA GLU A 104 0.55 5.90 10.79
C GLU A 104 0.74 5.48 12.26
N ALA A 105 0.66 4.20 12.59
CA ALA A 105 0.98 3.75 13.94
C ALA A 105 2.48 3.82 14.26
N GLY A 106 3.32 4.13 13.27
CA GLY A 106 4.77 4.10 13.38
C GLY A 106 5.36 2.70 13.27
N LEU A 107 4.56 1.72 12.84
CA LEU A 107 5.07 0.41 12.44
C LEU A 107 5.81 0.58 11.11
N CYS A 108 7.10 0.29 11.13
CA CYS A 108 8.00 0.31 10.00
C CYS A 108 8.56 -1.09 9.74
N GLN A 109 8.47 -1.57 8.51
CA GLN A 109 8.92 -2.89 8.10
C GLN A 109 9.80 -2.80 6.86
N ILE A 110 10.88 -3.59 6.83
CA ILE A 110 11.76 -3.69 5.66
C ILE A 110 11.49 -5.04 4.98
N PHE A 111 11.09 -4.97 3.72
CA PHE A 111 10.83 -6.13 2.87
C PHE A 111 12.02 -6.35 1.94
N LYS A 112 12.56 -7.56 1.96
CA LYS A 112 13.56 -7.99 0.98
C LYS A 112 12.86 -8.50 -0.29
N MET A 113 13.18 -7.86 -1.40
CA MET A 113 12.75 -8.24 -2.74
C MET A 113 13.69 -9.31 -3.30
N LYS A 114 13.11 -10.24 -4.06
CA LYS A 114 13.83 -11.32 -4.73
C LYS A 114 14.07 -10.98 -6.19
#